data_AF-A0A2D4NKN4-F1
#
_entry.id   AF-A0A2D4NKN4-F1
#
_cell.length_a   1.000
_cell.length_b   1.000
_cell.length_c   1.000
_cell.angle_alpha   90.00
_cell.angle_beta   90.00
_cell.angle_gamma   90.00
#
_symmetry.space_group_name_H-M   'P 1'
#
loop_
_entity.id
_entity.type
_entity.pdbx_description
1 polymer ?
#
loop_
_entity_poly.entity_id
_entity_poly.type
_entity_poly.pdbx_seq_one_letter_code
_entity_poly.pdbx_strand_id
1 'polypeptide(L)'
;MPLDAVGPPAVVLSGDRSRTKDGLTPGRQPLFTMYRPKVSLKDRQQLYRLIISQLLYDGYINIANGLINEVKPQSVCAPSEQLLHLIKLGMENDDSAVQYAIGRSDTVAPGTGIDLEFDADVQTMSPEASEYETCYVTSHKGPCRVATYSRDGQLIATGSADASIKILDTERMLAKSAMPIEVNIEIV
;
A
#
# COMPACT_ATOMS: atom_id res chain seq x y z
N MET A 1 -79.11 -12.35 -32.95
CA MET A 1 -79.01 -13.56 -33.79
C MET A 1 -77.53 -13.93 -33.89
N PRO A 2 -77.19 -15.22 -33.78
CA PRO A 2 -76.33 -15.68 -32.68
C PRO A 2 -75.14 -16.55 -33.15
N LEU A 3 -74.43 -17.10 -32.14
CA LEU A 3 -73.62 -18.33 -32.09
C LEU A 3 -72.09 -18.09 -32.18
N ASP A 4 -71.31 -18.21 -31.10
CA ASP A 4 -70.95 -19.43 -30.32
C ASP A 4 -70.33 -20.51 -31.23
N ALA A 5 -69.23 -21.22 -30.93
CA ALA A 5 -68.42 -21.49 -29.75
C ALA A 5 -67.06 -22.05 -30.28
N VAL A 6 -65.97 -22.25 -29.52
CA VAL A 6 -65.74 -23.33 -28.54
C VAL A 6 -64.36 -23.09 -27.88
N GLY A 7 -64.28 -23.07 -26.53
CA GLY A 7 -63.05 -23.16 -25.71
C GLY A 7 -62.76 -24.61 -25.28
N PRO A 8 -62.15 -24.95 -24.11
CA PRO A 8 -61.19 -24.30 -23.18
C PRO A 8 -59.98 -25.28 -22.94
N PRO A 9 -59.30 -25.47 -21.77
CA PRO A 9 -59.10 -24.68 -20.54
C PRO A 9 -57.61 -24.55 -20.07
N ALA A 10 -57.44 -23.86 -18.95
CA ALA A 10 -56.22 -23.78 -18.14
C ALA A 10 -55.68 -25.14 -17.67
N VAL A 11 -54.36 -25.26 -17.56
CA VAL A 11 -53.68 -26.30 -16.78
C VAL A 11 -52.86 -25.62 -15.70
N VAL A 12 -53.32 -25.76 -14.46
CA VAL A 12 -52.51 -25.67 -13.25
C VAL A 12 -51.88 -27.04 -13.04
N LEU A 13 -50.55 -27.13 -13.03
CA LEU A 13 -49.83 -28.23 -12.39
C LEU A 13 -48.64 -27.68 -11.63
N SER A 14 -48.80 -27.63 -10.32
CA SER A 14 -47.73 -27.57 -9.34
C SER A 14 -46.75 -28.74 -9.56
N GLY A 15 -45.46 -28.44 -9.56
CA GLY A 15 -44.39 -29.41 -9.58
C GLY A 15 -43.24 -28.91 -8.71
N ASP A 16 -43.25 -29.36 -7.46
CA ASP A 16 -42.21 -29.17 -6.46
C ASP A 16 -40.85 -29.68 -6.97
N ARG A 17 -39.79 -28.86 -6.89
CA ARG A 17 -38.39 -29.34 -6.81
C ARG A 17 -37.43 -28.25 -6.32
N SER A 18 -36.99 -28.45 -5.09
CA SER A 18 -35.85 -27.83 -4.42
C SER A 18 -34.51 -28.11 -5.13
N ARG A 19 -33.69 -27.05 -5.31
CA ARG A 19 -32.21 -27.08 -5.44
C ARG A 19 -31.66 -25.65 -5.44
N THR A 20 -31.31 -25.06 -4.29
CA THR A 20 -29.96 -24.94 -3.69
C THR A 20 -28.84 -24.40 -4.61
N LYS A 21 -28.25 -23.29 -4.16
CA LYS A 21 -26.81 -22.93 -4.09
C LYS A 21 -26.36 -21.65 -4.81
N ASP A 22 -26.00 -20.69 -3.96
CA ASP A 22 -24.72 -19.97 -3.96
C ASP A 22 -24.42 -19.06 -5.16
N GLY A 23 -25.07 -17.90 -5.17
CA GLY A 23 -24.58 -16.72 -5.88
C GLY A 23 -23.38 -16.13 -5.13
N LEU A 24 -22.20 -16.60 -5.47
CA LEU A 24 -20.89 -16.11 -5.00
C LEU A 24 -20.74 -14.63 -5.35
N THR A 25 -20.78 -13.76 -4.33
CA THR A 25 -20.28 -12.39 -4.45
C THR A 25 -18.78 -12.46 -4.73
N PRO A 26 -18.23 -11.78 -5.76
CA PRO A 26 -16.80 -11.64 -5.86
C PRO A 26 -16.37 -10.71 -4.72
N GLY A 27 -15.78 -11.30 -3.69
CA GLY A 27 -15.20 -10.60 -2.56
C GLY A 27 -14.31 -9.47 -3.06
N ARG A 28 -14.57 -8.28 -2.52
CA ARG A 28 -13.75 -7.08 -2.70
C ARG A 28 -12.35 -7.41 -2.19
N GLN A 29 -11.44 -7.77 -3.10
CA GLN A 29 -10.05 -8.01 -2.72
C GLN A 29 -9.44 -6.68 -2.23
N PRO A 30 -8.69 -6.68 -1.12
CA PRO A 30 -8.00 -5.47 -0.68
C PRO A 30 -7.03 -5.03 -1.79
N LEU A 31 -7.24 -3.80 -2.27
CA LEU A 31 -6.58 -3.18 -3.43
C LEU A 31 -5.14 -2.74 -3.13
N PHE A 32 -4.45 -3.44 -2.24
CA PHE A 32 -3.03 -3.27 -1.94
C PHE A 32 -2.39 -4.64 -1.77
N THR A 33 -2.48 -5.46 -2.82
CA THR A 33 -1.43 -6.46 -3.00
C THR A 33 -0.18 -5.68 -3.32
N MET A 34 0.69 -5.48 -2.32
CA MET A 34 2.07 -5.03 -2.51
C MET A 34 2.59 -5.70 -3.78
N TYR A 35 2.91 -4.91 -4.81
CA TYR A 35 3.51 -5.44 -6.02
C TYR A 35 4.85 -6.05 -5.62
N ARG A 36 4.86 -7.36 -5.36
CA ARG A 36 6.08 -8.09 -5.05
C ARG A 36 6.84 -8.19 -6.37
N PRO A 37 7.98 -7.52 -6.53
CA PRO A 37 8.75 -7.63 -7.75
C PRO A 37 9.06 -9.11 -8.01
N LYS A 38 8.86 -9.56 -9.26
CA LYS A 38 9.18 -10.94 -9.62
C LYS A 38 10.66 -11.18 -9.36
N VAL A 39 10.98 -12.16 -8.52
CA VAL A 39 12.36 -12.52 -8.17
C VAL A 39 13.13 -12.87 -9.44
N SER A 40 14.18 -12.11 -9.73
CA SER A 40 15.05 -12.33 -10.87
C SER A 40 16.20 -13.29 -10.51
N LEU A 41 16.87 -13.85 -11.52
CA LEU A 41 18.10 -14.62 -11.31
C LEU A 41 19.21 -13.78 -10.67
N LYS A 42 19.26 -12.46 -10.97
CA LYS A 42 20.22 -11.54 -10.36
C LYS A 42 19.98 -11.41 -8.86
N ASP A 43 18.72 -11.32 -8.44
CA ASP A 43 18.37 -11.21 -7.02
C ASP A 43 18.76 -12.47 -6.24
N ARG A 44 18.57 -13.64 -6.86
CA ARG A 44 19.03 -14.92 -6.27
C ARG A 44 20.55 -14.97 -6.14
N GLN A 45 21.29 -14.49 -7.15
CA GLN A 45 22.75 -14.41 -7.10
C GLN A 45 23.24 -13.46 -5.99
N GLN A 46 22.57 -12.32 -5.83
CA GLN A 46 22.86 -11.38 -4.74
C GLN A 46 22.56 -11.99 -3.36
N LEU A 47 21.43 -12.70 -3.23
CA LEU A 47 21.08 -13.39 -1.98
C LEU A 47 22.15 -14.41 -1.58
N TYR A 48 22.58 -15.28 -2.50
CA TYR A 48 23.62 -16.26 -2.19
C TYR A 48 24.95 -15.61 -1.82
N ARG A 49 25.32 -14.51 -2.48
CA ARG A 49 26.49 -13.74 -2.08
C ARG A 49 26.37 -13.25 -0.64
N LEU A 50 25.23 -12.67 -0.26
CA LEU A 50 25.01 -12.17 1.10
C LEU A 50 25.07 -13.28 2.16
N ILE A 51 24.51 -14.46 1.86
CA ILE A 51 24.57 -15.64 2.73
C ILE A 51 26.02 -16.09 2.93
N ILE A 52 26.78 -16.23 1.84
CA ILE A 52 28.19 -16.64 1.88
C ILE A 52 29.01 -15.60 2.66
N SER A 53 28.81 -14.32 2.39
CA SER A 53 29.49 -13.22 3.08
C SER A 53 29.23 -13.21 4.58
N GLN A 54 28.01 -13.53 5.02
CA GLN A 54 27.67 -13.65 6.44
C GLN A 54 28.36 -14.86 7.08
N LEU A 55 28.32 -16.02 6.43
CA LEU A 55 29.01 -17.22 6.93
C LEU A 55 30.52 -17.01 7.07
N LEU A 56 31.13 -16.28 6.13
CA LEU A 56 32.54 -15.90 6.22
C LEU A 56 32.80 -14.95 7.40
N TYR A 57 31.91 -14.01 7.65
CA TYR A 57 32.01 -13.07 8.78
C TYR A 57 31.88 -13.78 10.13
N ASP A 58 30.95 -14.72 10.24
CA ASP A 58 30.70 -15.50 11.45
C ASP A 58 31.78 -16.58 11.71
N GLY A 59 32.74 -16.75 10.79
CA GLY A 59 33.85 -17.69 10.92
C GLY A 59 33.58 -19.10 10.40
N TYR A 60 32.44 -19.36 9.76
CA TYR A 60 32.08 -20.65 9.16
C TYR A 60 32.72 -20.85 7.77
N ILE A 61 34.05 -20.71 7.71
CA ILE A 61 34.81 -20.64 6.44
C ILE A 61 34.66 -21.91 5.59
N ASN A 62 34.65 -23.09 6.21
CA ASN A 62 34.54 -24.37 5.47
C ASN A 62 33.19 -24.52 4.76
N ILE A 63 32.10 -24.12 5.44
CA ILE A 63 30.74 -24.19 4.89
C ILE A 63 30.59 -23.14 3.79
N ALA A 64 31.10 -21.93 4.01
CA ALA A 64 31.08 -20.87 3.02
C ALA A 64 31.81 -21.27 1.73
N ASN A 65 33.00 -21.88 1.84
CA ASN A 65 33.76 -22.36 0.69
C ASN A 65 33.06 -23.52 -0.06
N GLY A 66 32.39 -24.42 0.66
CA GLY A 66 31.53 -25.43 0.03
C GLY A 66 30.42 -24.80 -0.80
N LEU A 67 29.75 -23.78 -0.26
CA LEU A 67 28.66 -23.09 -0.94
C LEU A 67 29.16 -22.26 -2.15
N ILE A 68 30.35 -21.65 -2.06
CA ILE A 68 30.99 -20.95 -3.19
C ILE A 68 31.21 -21.90 -4.38
N ASN A 69 31.68 -23.13 -4.10
CA ASN A 69 31.99 -24.11 -5.15
C ASN A 69 30.73 -24.62 -5.88
N GLU A 70 29.64 -24.80 -5.13
CA GLU A 70 28.37 -25.26 -5.67
C GLU A 70 27.61 -24.14 -6.40
N VAL A 71 27.46 -22.98 -5.77
CA VAL A 71 26.61 -21.90 -6.28
C VAL A 71 27.32 -21.05 -7.34
N LYS A 72 28.66 -21.01 -7.31
CA LYS A 72 29.51 -20.20 -8.21
C LYS A 72 28.98 -18.76 -8.33
N PRO A 73 28.94 -18.02 -7.22
CA PRO A 73 28.39 -16.67 -7.21
C PRO A 73 29.16 -15.79 -8.21
N GLN A 74 28.42 -14.98 -8.97
CA GLN A 74 28.99 -14.18 -10.06
C GLN A 74 29.97 -13.08 -9.60
N SER A 75 30.01 -12.79 -8.30
CA SER A 75 30.89 -11.78 -7.72
C SER A 75 31.64 -12.32 -6.51
N VAL A 76 32.80 -11.73 -6.26
CA VAL A 76 33.65 -12.08 -5.11
C VAL A 76 32.88 -11.91 -3.80
N CYS A 77 32.99 -12.91 -2.93
CA CYS A 77 32.36 -12.91 -1.62
C CYS A 77 33.43 -12.55 -0.58
N ALA A 78 33.25 -11.41 0.10
CA ALA A 78 34.07 -10.99 1.23
C ALA A 78 33.27 -11.13 2.54
N PRO A 79 33.92 -11.32 3.70
CA PRO A 79 33.24 -11.34 4.99
C PRO A 79 32.44 -10.05 5.24
N SER A 80 31.13 -10.15 5.50
CA SER A 80 30.28 -8.99 5.77
C SER A 80 29.00 -9.35 6.53
N GLU A 81 28.56 -8.47 7.44
CA GLU A 81 27.32 -8.58 8.21
C GLU A 81 26.08 -7.93 7.53
N GLN A 82 26.21 -7.54 6.25
CA GLN A 82 25.15 -6.86 5.51
C GLN A 82 23.83 -7.63 5.48
N LEU A 83 23.88 -8.96 5.44
CA LEU A 83 22.68 -9.79 5.46
C LEU A 83 21.93 -9.63 6.78
N LEU A 84 22.64 -9.70 7.91
CA LEU A 84 22.05 -9.53 9.24
C LEU A 84 21.42 -8.14 9.40
N HIS A 85 22.08 -7.10 8.92
CA HIS A 85 21.53 -5.74 8.94
C HIS A 85 20.24 -5.61 8.12
N LEU A 86 20.21 -6.17 6.89
CA LEU A 86 19.02 -6.17 6.04
C LEU A 86 17.86 -6.98 6.66
N ILE A 87 18.15 -8.07 7.36
CA ILE A 87 17.13 -8.84 8.08
C ILE A 87 16.56 -8.02 9.24
N LYS A 88 17.41 -7.36 10.04
CA LYS A 88 16.94 -6.47 11.13
C LYS A 88 16.02 -5.37 10.59
N LEU A 89 16.46 -4.66 9.56
CA LEU A 89 15.64 -3.64 8.88
C LEU A 89 14.34 -4.22 8.30
N GLY A 90 14.39 -5.44 7.77
CA GLY A 90 13.23 -6.15 7.24
C GLY A 90 12.20 -6.49 8.33
N MET A 91 12.67 -6.97 9.48
CA MET A 91 11.83 -7.31 10.64
C MET A 91 11.21 -6.06 11.27
N GLU A 92 11.99 -4.99 11.44
CA GLU A 92 11.49 -3.68 11.90
C GLU A 92 10.41 -3.14 10.95
N ASN A 93 10.55 -3.36 9.64
CA ASN A 93 9.56 -2.97 8.65
C ASN A 93 8.33 -3.88 8.58
N ASP A 94 8.43 -5.16 8.97
CA ASP A 94 7.28 -6.09 9.03
C ASP A 94 6.38 -5.75 10.23
N ASP A 95 7.00 -5.43 11.38
CA ASP A 95 6.30 -4.87 12.55
C ASP A 95 5.68 -3.50 12.23
N SER A 96 6.38 -2.67 11.45
CA SER A 96 5.88 -1.38 10.96
C SER A 96 4.77 -1.52 9.90
N ALA A 97 4.79 -2.55 9.05
CA ALA A 97 3.74 -2.77 8.05
C ALA A 97 2.40 -3.16 8.70
N VAL A 98 2.45 -3.73 9.91
CA VAL A 98 1.27 -3.95 10.76
C VAL A 98 0.94 -2.70 11.60
N GLN A 99 1.92 -1.87 11.99
CA GLN A 99 1.69 -0.67 12.81
C GLN A 99 1.30 0.61 12.05
N TYR A 100 1.60 0.74 10.75
CA TYR A 100 1.21 1.92 9.95
C TYR A 100 -0.02 1.70 9.07
N ALA A 101 -0.58 0.49 9.06
CA ALA A 101 -1.89 0.21 8.53
C ALA A 101 -2.88 0.06 9.69
N ILE A 102 -3.61 1.14 9.96
CA ILE A 102 -4.59 1.32 11.05
C ILE A 102 -3.93 1.87 12.30
N GLY A 103 -4.30 3.11 12.61
CA GLY A 103 -3.86 3.82 13.80
C GLY A 103 -3.98 2.95 15.04
N ARG A 104 -2.99 3.13 15.90
CA ARG A 104 -2.94 2.73 17.30
C ARG A 104 -4.35 2.69 17.93
N SER A 105 -4.96 1.51 17.94
CA SER A 105 -6.07 1.14 18.81
C SER A 105 -6.09 -0.38 18.84
N ASP A 106 -5.96 -0.92 20.04
CA ASP A 106 -5.73 -2.34 20.33
C ASP A 106 -6.60 -3.29 19.51
N THR A 107 -5.97 -4.16 18.72
CA THR A 107 -6.51 -5.43 18.17
C THR A 107 -8.04 -5.57 18.17
N VAL A 108 -8.74 -4.79 17.35
CA VAL A 108 -10.19 -4.94 17.16
C VAL A 108 -10.41 -5.83 15.93
N ALA A 109 -10.88 -7.06 16.16
CA ALA A 109 -11.15 -8.02 15.09
C ALA A 109 -12.16 -7.45 14.05
N PRO A 110 -12.11 -7.86 12.78
CA PRO A 110 -13.09 -7.39 11.79
C PRO A 110 -14.51 -7.81 12.21
N GLY A 111 -15.33 -6.85 12.66
CA GLY A 111 -16.71 -7.08 13.11
C GLY A 111 -17.02 -6.59 14.52
N THR A 112 -16.03 -6.24 15.34
CA THR A 112 -16.24 -5.46 16.55
C THR A 112 -16.42 -3.99 16.15
N GLY A 113 -17.51 -3.37 16.62
CA GLY A 113 -17.90 -2.02 16.22
C GLY A 113 -16.77 -1.02 16.48
N ILE A 114 -16.64 -0.04 15.60
CA ILE A 114 -15.80 1.13 15.84
C ILE A 114 -16.35 1.76 17.12
N ASP A 115 -15.54 1.76 18.17
CA ASP A 115 -15.91 2.47 19.38
C ASP A 115 -15.81 3.97 19.09
N LEU A 116 -16.93 4.66 19.26
CA LEU A 116 -17.03 6.11 19.07
C LEU A 116 -16.84 6.85 20.40
N GLU A 117 -16.53 6.13 21.48
CA GLU A 117 -16.15 6.77 22.74
C GLU A 117 -14.79 7.48 22.58
N PHE A 118 -14.84 8.80 22.60
CA PHE A 118 -13.64 9.63 22.59
C PHE A 118 -13.01 9.56 23.98
N ASP A 119 -11.99 8.72 24.13
CA ASP A 119 -11.19 8.67 25.35
C ASP A 119 -10.24 9.89 25.38
N ALA A 120 -10.59 10.87 26.21
CA ALA A 120 -9.88 12.14 26.32
C ALA A 120 -8.48 12.01 26.92
N ASP A 121 -8.13 10.85 27.48
CA ASP A 121 -6.85 10.59 28.12
C ASP A 121 -5.78 10.02 27.16
N VAL A 122 -6.11 9.86 25.88
CA VAL A 122 -5.13 9.46 24.85
C VAL A 122 -4.17 10.60 24.56
N GLN A 123 -2.95 10.51 25.08
CA GLN A 123 -1.87 11.42 24.73
C GLN A 123 -1.43 11.20 23.27
N THR A 124 -1.91 12.07 22.38
CA THR A 124 -1.48 12.12 20.98
C THR A 124 -0.12 12.81 20.87
N MET A 125 0.86 12.13 20.25
CA MET A 125 2.19 12.70 19.98
C MET A 125 2.24 13.51 18.67
N SER A 126 1.16 13.49 17.87
CA SER A 126 1.03 14.30 16.67
C SER A 126 0.37 15.64 16.99
N PRO A 127 0.79 16.74 16.34
CA PRO A 127 0.14 18.04 16.48
C PRO A 127 -1.31 18.00 15.98
N GLU A 128 -2.14 18.92 16.48
CA GLU A 128 -3.53 19.01 16.06
C GLU A 128 -3.67 19.46 14.60
N ALA A 129 -4.76 19.09 13.93
CA ALA A 129 -5.03 19.50 12.55
C ALA A 129 -5.07 21.02 12.37
N SER A 130 -5.46 21.76 13.41
CA SER A 130 -5.50 23.22 13.50
C SER A 130 -4.12 23.87 13.47
N GLU A 131 -3.06 23.14 13.82
CA GLU A 131 -1.68 23.63 13.85
C GLU A 131 -1.00 23.56 12.48
N TYR A 132 -1.60 22.89 11.49
CA TYR A 132 -1.04 22.79 10.14
C TYR A 132 -1.36 24.04 9.30
N GLU A 133 -0.36 24.48 8.55
CA GLU A 133 -0.50 25.58 7.59
C GLU A 133 -0.36 25.11 6.14
N THR A 134 -0.88 25.91 5.21
CA THR A 134 -0.71 25.66 3.77
C THR A 134 0.66 26.15 3.32
N CYS A 135 1.62 25.24 3.16
CA CYS A 135 2.98 25.60 2.72
C CYS A 135 3.10 25.78 1.19
N TYR A 136 2.30 25.08 0.39
CA TYR A 136 2.41 25.17 -1.07
C TYR A 136 1.08 24.95 -1.76
N VAL A 137 0.79 25.77 -2.77
CA VAL A 137 -0.43 25.66 -3.59
C VAL A 137 -0.05 25.49 -5.05
N THR A 138 -0.70 24.54 -5.71
CA THR A 138 -0.60 24.35 -7.16
C THR A 138 -1.99 24.13 -7.74
N SER A 139 -2.18 24.49 -9.00
CA SER A 139 -3.48 24.34 -9.68
C SER A 139 -3.39 23.40 -10.87
N HIS A 140 -4.39 22.53 -10.97
CA HIS A 140 -4.74 21.82 -12.20
C HIS A 140 -5.75 22.66 -13.01
N LYS A 141 -5.98 22.32 -14.28
CA LYS A 141 -6.99 22.97 -15.12
C LYS A 141 -8.41 22.41 -14.87
N GLY A 142 -8.51 21.32 -14.12
CA GLY A 142 -9.78 20.71 -13.71
C GLY A 142 -9.77 20.25 -12.26
N PRO A 143 -10.91 19.77 -11.75
CA PRO A 143 -11.04 19.27 -10.37
C PRO A 143 -10.00 18.19 -10.02
N CYS A 144 -9.25 18.42 -8.94
CA CYS A 144 -8.35 17.43 -8.34
C CYS A 144 -9.10 16.65 -7.26
N ARG A 145 -9.25 15.34 -7.44
CA ARG A 145 -10.04 14.47 -6.54
C ARG A 145 -9.23 13.34 -5.90
N VAL A 146 -7.95 13.22 -6.28
CA VAL A 146 -7.06 12.17 -5.79
C VAL A 146 -5.68 12.74 -5.54
N ALA A 147 -5.09 12.33 -4.41
CA ALA A 147 -3.70 12.53 -4.07
C ALA A 147 -3.18 11.27 -3.37
N THR A 148 -1.90 10.95 -3.55
CA THR A 148 -1.24 9.87 -2.82
C THR A 148 0.20 10.24 -2.51
N TYR A 149 0.70 9.79 -1.36
CA TYR A 149 2.11 9.87 -1.01
C TYR A 149 2.88 8.67 -1.59
N SER A 150 4.18 8.86 -1.81
CA SER A 150 5.15 7.76 -1.91
C SER A 150 5.34 7.09 -0.54
N ARG A 151 5.86 5.86 -0.53
CA ARG A 151 6.02 5.07 0.71
C ARG A 151 6.93 5.73 1.75
N ASP A 152 7.92 6.49 1.28
CA ASP A 152 8.87 7.25 2.10
C ASP A 152 8.40 8.68 2.45
N GLY A 153 7.25 9.12 1.94
CA GLY A 153 6.69 10.45 2.19
C GLY A 153 7.37 11.60 1.44
N GLN A 154 8.36 11.34 0.59
CA GLN A 154 9.11 12.39 -0.12
C GLN A 154 8.37 12.97 -1.33
N LEU A 155 7.44 12.21 -1.92
CA LEU A 155 6.69 12.61 -3.10
C LEU A 155 5.19 12.56 -2.88
N ILE A 156 4.48 13.48 -3.53
CA ILE A 156 3.03 13.49 -3.63
C ILE A 156 2.66 13.44 -5.11
N ALA A 157 1.78 12.51 -5.49
CA ALA A 157 1.17 12.44 -6.80
C ALA A 157 -0.30 12.89 -6.72
N THR A 158 -0.68 13.89 -7.50
CA THR A 158 -2.08 14.37 -7.60
C THR A 158 -2.64 14.10 -8.99
N GLY A 159 -3.91 13.69 -9.06
CA GLY A 159 -4.62 13.41 -10.31
C GLY A 159 -5.85 14.30 -10.47
N SER A 160 -6.06 14.80 -11.70
CA SER A 160 -7.16 15.70 -12.02
C SER A 160 -8.03 15.18 -13.17
N ALA A 161 -9.27 15.66 -13.22
CA ALA A 161 -10.19 15.45 -14.32
C ALA A 161 -9.72 16.09 -15.64
N ASP A 162 -8.70 16.95 -15.63
CA ASP A 162 -8.05 17.47 -16.84
C ASP A 162 -7.09 16.46 -17.51
N ALA A 163 -7.11 15.21 -17.06
CA ALA A 163 -6.24 14.11 -17.50
C ALA A 163 -4.74 14.35 -17.25
N SER A 164 -4.39 15.29 -16.36
CA SER A 164 -3.01 15.52 -15.92
C SER A 164 -2.71 14.92 -14.55
N ILE A 165 -1.42 14.68 -14.32
CA ILE A 165 -0.84 14.24 -13.05
C ILE A 165 0.26 15.24 -12.70
N LYS A 166 0.35 15.63 -11.43
CA LYS A 166 1.52 16.35 -10.91
C LYS A 166 2.25 15.47 -9.91
N ILE A 167 3.57 15.47 -10.00
CA ILE A 167 4.47 14.87 -9.01
C ILE A 167 5.16 16.02 -8.29
N LEU A 168 5.01 16.06 -6.98
CA LEU A 168 5.44 17.14 -6.10
C LEU A 168 6.44 16.56 -5.10
N ASP A 169 7.51 17.30 -4.84
CA ASP A 169 8.55 16.95 -3.88
C ASP A 169 8.29 17.75 -2.60
N THR A 170 8.14 17.06 -1.46
CA THR A 170 7.69 17.64 -0.19
C THR A 170 8.70 18.61 0.40
N GLU A 171 10.00 18.31 0.31
CA GLU A 171 11.05 19.21 0.79
C GLU A 171 11.09 20.48 -0.05
N ARG A 172 10.92 20.36 -1.38
CA ARG A 172 10.86 21.51 -2.27
C ARG A 172 9.62 22.37 -2.05
N MET A 173 8.50 21.78 -1.64
CA MET A 173 7.29 22.52 -1.28
C MET A 173 7.54 23.41 -0.06
N LEU A 174 8.19 22.87 0.98
CA LEU A 174 8.54 23.61 2.20
C LEU A 174 9.58 24.71 1.93
N ALA A 175 10.61 24.43 1.12
CA ALA A 175 11.63 25.43 0.81
C ALA A 175 11.06 26.64 0.03
N LYS A 176 9.99 26.43 -0.76
CA LYS A 176 9.31 27.51 -1.48
C LYS A 176 8.37 28.34 -0.59
N SER A 177 7.84 27.76 0.49
CA SER A 177 6.96 28.45 1.42
C SER A 177 7.69 29.46 2.31
N ALA A 178 8.99 29.27 2.50
CA ALA A 178 9.84 30.12 3.33
C ALA A 178 10.34 31.43 2.65
N MET A 179 9.92 31.71 1.41
CA MET A 179 10.28 32.98 0.73
C MET A 179 9.18 34.03 0.94
N PRO A 180 9.51 35.27 1.36
CA PRO A 180 8.52 36.33 1.51
C PRO A 180 7.79 36.58 0.19
N ILE A 181 6.46 36.66 0.26
CA ILE A 181 5.61 37.03 -0.89
C ILE A 181 5.90 38.51 -1.20
N GLU A 182 6.67 38.79 -2.26
CA GLU A 182 6.71 40.13 -2.84
C GLU A 182 5.35 40.43 -3.48
N VAL A 183 4.52 41.16 -2.74
CA VAL A 183 3.26 41.72 -3.22
C VAL A 183 3.56 42.92 -4.13
N ASN A 184 3.66 42.69 -5.43
CA ASN A 184 3.52 43.74 -6.44
C ASN A 184 2.03 44.10 -6.57
N ILE A 185 1.60 45.13 -5.84
CA ILE A 185 0.33 45.79 -6.07
C ILE A 185 0.58 46.89 -7.11
N GLU A 186 0.30 46.61 -8.39
CA GLU A 186 0.06 47.66 -9.37
C GLU A 186 -1.35 48.23 -9.13
N ILE A 187 -1.39 49.47 -8.65
CA ILE A 187 -2.62 50.27 -8.56
C ILE A 187 -2.83 50.90 -9.94
N VAL A 188 -3.92 50.55 -10.62
CA VAL A 188 -4.49 51.33 -11.74
C VAL A 188 -5.57 52.24 -11.18
#